data_AF-B5DFM0-F1
#
_entry.id   AF-B5DFM0-F1
#
_cell.length_a   1.000
_cell.length_b   1.000
_cell.length_c   1.000
_cell.angle_alpha   90.00
_cell.angle_beta   90.00
_cell.angle_gamma   90.00
#
_symmetry.space_group_name_H-M   'P 1'
#
loop_
_entity.id
_entity.type
_entity.pdbx_description
1 polymer ?
#
loop_
_entity_poly.entity_id
_entity_poly.type
_entity_poly.pdbx_seq_one_letter_code
_entity_poly.pdbx_strand_id
1 'polypeptide(L)'
;ALATVLDCWSPVDGAHQELDEISLLTAITVFILSTSPEVTAVPCLQNRCIEKFKAALESKDSVVQMKTCQLLHSIFQYPKPAISYPYIYSLASSIVEKLQEMDRRRPGDAAELQLCQEGIKLLEALVTVADEEHRAQLVACLLPILISFLLDENALGSATSVTRSLHDFALQTLMQIGPRYSSVFKNVMASSPALKARLEAAVKGNQESVRVDPSSKQAKNLGRNSSIQLKTSFL
;
A
#
# COMPACT_ATOMS: atom_id res chain seq x y z
N ALA A 1 29.22 8.88 -6.45
CA ALA A 1 28.01 9.38 -5.77
C ALA A 1 27.18 8.23 -5.19
N LEU A 2 26.45 7.44 -5.99
CA LEU A 2 25.66 6.31 -5.46
C LEU A 2 26.50 5.29 -4.70
N ALA A 3 27.65 4.88 -5.24
CA ALA A 3 28.60 3.99 -4.54
C ALA A 3 29.00 4.55 -3.17
N THR A 4 29.31 5.84 -3.10
CA THR A 4 29.67 6.54 -1.86
C THR A 4 28.55 6.49 -0.81
N VAL A 5 27.28 6.70 -1.22
CA VAL A 5 26.12 6.56 -0.31
C VAL A 5 25.98 5.13 0.19
N LEU A 6 26.17 4.14 -0.69
CA LEU A 6 26.15 2.73 -0.29
C LEU A 6 27.30 2.36 0.66
N ASP A 7 28.45 3.02 0.54
CA ASP A 7 29.61 2.82 1.41
C ASP A 7 29.41 3.48 2.78
N CYS A 8 28.58 4.54 2.88
CA CYS A 8 28.17 5.10 4.17
C CYS A 8 27.47 4.07 5.06
N TRP A 9 26.78 3.07 4.49
CA TRP A 9 26.10 2.01 5.24
C TRP A 9 27.05 1.04 5.95
N SER A 10 28.32 1.04 5.59
CA SER A 10 29.35 0.14 6.11
C SER A 10 30.59 0.96 6.49
N PRO A 11 30.54 1.77 7.57
CA PRO A 11 31.69 2.57 7.96
C PRO A 11 32.87 1.64 8.30
N VAL A 12 33.99 1.85 7.61
CA VAL A 12 35.21 1.04 7.70
C VAL A 12 35.88 1.15 9.07
N ASP A 13 35.55 2.17 9.87
CA ASP A 13 36.32 2.58 11.04
C ASP A 13 35.63 2.36 12.41
N GLY A 14 34.62 1.49 12.52
CA GLY A 14 34.07 1.08 13.82
C GLY A 14 33.40 2.20 14.65
N ALA A 15 33.33 3.42 14.12
CA ALA A 15 32.50 4.47 14.66
C ALA A 15 31.04 4.09 14.38
N HIS A 16 30.33 3.66 15.43
CA HIS A 16 28.88 3.51 15.43
C HIS A 16 28.24 4.90 15.28
N GLN A 17 28.29 5.46 14.09
CA GLN A 17 27.41 6.55 13.72
C GLN A 17 26.04 5.90 13.52
N GLU A 18 25.08 6.24 14.39
CA GLU A 18 23.67 5.92 14.20
C GLU A 18 23.21 6.58 12.90
N LEU A 19 23.43 5.89 11.78
CA LEU A 19 22.97 6.32 10.48
C LEU A 19 21.49 6.02 10.39
N ASP A 20 20.71 7.06 10.14
CA ASP A 20 19.28 6.90 9.87
C ASP A 20 19.09 6.11 8.58
N GLU A 21 18.67 4.85 8.74
CA GLU A 21 18.43 3.91 7.67
C GLU A 21 17.44 4.49 6.64
N ILE A 22 16.41 5.20 7.11
CA ILE A 22 15.39 5.80 6.26
C ILE A 22 15.98 6.91 5.39
N SER A 23 16.85 7.76 5.93
CA SER A 23 17.55 8.79 5.16
C SER A 23 18.43 8.19 4.07
N LEU A 24 19.17 7.10 4.37
CA LEU A 24 20.01 6.45 3.37
C LEU A 24 19.18 5.75 2.28
N LEU A 25 18.11 5.03 2.64
CA LEU A 25 17.17 4.45 1.67
C LEU A 25 16.59 5.54 0.77
N THR A 26 16.19 6.67 1.36
CA THR A 26 15.63 7.81 0.62
C THR A 26 16.65 8.38 -0.36
N ALA A 27 17.90 8.56 0.05
CA ALA A 27 18.97 9.01 -0.83
C ALA A 27 19.18 8.04 -2.00
N ILE A 28 19.22 6.72 -1.73
CA ILE A 28 19.32 5.69 -2.77
C ILE A 28 18.15 5.79 -3.74
N THR A 29 16.91 5.89 -3.25
CA THR A 29 15.71 6.05 -4.08
C THR A 29 15.82 7.29 -4.97
N VAL A 30 16.23 8.44 -4.42
CA VAL A 30 16.43 9.67 -5.20
C VAL A 30 17.46 9.45 -6.32
N PHE A 31 18.59 8.79 -6.03
CA PHE A 31 19.58 8.45 -7.05
C PHE A 31 19.01 7.54 -8.14
N ILE A 32 18.29 6.48 -7.76
CA ILE A 32 17.65 5.54 -8.69
C ILE A 32 16.69 6.27 -9.64
N LEU A 33 15.87 7.17 -9.10
CA LEU A 33 14.82 7.85 -9.86
C LEU A 33 15.34 9.05 -10.68
N SER A 34 16.42 9.70 -10.24
CA SER A 34 16.88 10.98 -10.79
C SER A 34 18.09 10.86 -11.74
N THR A 35 18.74 9.70 -11.80
CA THR A 35 19.93 9.49 -12.64
C THR A 35 19.66 8.53 -13.80
N SER A 36 20.56 8.53 -14.77
CA SER A 36 20.38 7.73 -15.98
C SER A 36 20.58 6.23 -15.68
N PRO A 37 19.86 5.32 -16.37
CA PRO A 37 19.97 3.88 -16.12
C PRO A 37 21.37 3.32 -16.32
N GLU A 38 22.19 3.96 -17.15
CA GLU A 38 23.58 3.59 -17.40
C GLU A 38 24.44 3.64 -16.12
N VAL A 39 24.01 4.39 -15.10
CA VAL A 39 24.70 4.53 -13.81
C VAL A 39 24.03 3.73 -12.70
N THR A 40 22.70 3.67 -12.68
CA THR A 40 21.92 3.00 -11.61
C THR A 40 21.58 1.54 -11.87
N ALA A 41 21.61 1.10 -13.13
CA ALA A 41 21.40 -0.30 -13.52
C ALA A 41 22.70 -1.10 -13.64
N VAL A 42 23.83 -0.53 -13.20
CA VAL A 42 25.10 -1.28 -13.14
C VAL A 42 24.93 -2.45 -12.15
N PRO A 43 25.08 -3.72 -12.56
CA PRO A 43 24.63 -4.87 -11.78
C PRO A 43 25.18 -4.92 -10.34
N CYS A 44 26.45 -4.57 -10.14
CA CYS A 44 27.05 -4.57 -8.80
C CYS A 44 26.44 -3.51 -7.87
N LEU A 45 26.11 -2.32 -8.39
CA LEU A 45 25.48 -1.25 -7.61
C LEU A 45 23.99 -1.52 -7.41
N GLN A 46 23.30 -2.00 -8.44
CA GLN A 46 21.89 -2.35 -8.38
C GLN A 46 21.64 -3.46 -7.34
N ASN A 47 22.44 -4.52 -7.36
CA ASN A 47 22.35 -5.60 -6.37
C ASN A 47 22.59 -5.07 -4.95
N ARG A 48 23.59 -4.21 -4.76
CA ARG A 48 23.81 -3.57 -3.44
C ARG A 48 22.60 -2.76 -2.98
N CYS A 49 21.95 -2.00 -3.87
CA CYS A 49 20.74 -1.25 -3.53
C CYS A 49 19.59 -2.20 -3.14
N ILE A 50 19.35 -3.25 -3.94
CA ILE A 50 18.31 -4.26 -3.69
C ILE A 50 18.52 -4.91 -2.32
N GLU A 51 19.75 -5.32 -1.99
CA GLU A 51 20.06 -5.91 -0.68
C GLU A 51 19.80 -4.96 0.48
N LYS A 52 19.98 -3.63 0.30
CA LYS A 52 19.60 -2.65 1.33
C LYS A 52 18.10 -2.55 1.52
N PHE A 53 17.32 -2.50 0.43
CA PHE A 53 15.85 -2.54 0.56
C PHE A 53 15.36 -3.85 1.17
N LYS A 54 15.97 -4.97 0.81
CA LYS A 54 15.64 -6.29 1.37
C LYS A 54 15.88 -6.33 2.88
N ALA A 55 17.07 -5.92 3.32
CA ALA A 55 17.40 -5.85 4.75
C ALA A 55 16.43 -4.93 5.52
N ALA A 56 16.07 -3.79 4.94
CA ALA A 56 15.12 -2.86 5.55
C ALA A 56 13.70 -3.43 5.66
N LEU A 57 13.25 -4.23 4.67
CA LEU A 57 11.99 -4.99 4.76
C LEU A 57 12.03 -6.05 5.87
N GLU A 58 13.20 -6.58 6.21
CA GLU A 58 13.41 -7.55 7.29
C GLU A 58 13.68 -6.89 8.66
N SER A 59 13.71 -5.55 8.74
CA SER A 59 13.96 -4.81 9.97
C SER A 59 12.94 -5.13 11.08
N LYS A 60 13.33 -5.00 12.35
CA LYS A 60 12.40 -5.14 13.49
C LYS A 60 11.51 -3.91 13.67
N ASP A 61 11.90 -2.78 13.09
CA ASP A 61 11.16 -1.52 13.18
C ASP A 61 10.11 -1.43 12.06
N SER A 62 8.84 -1.45 12.43
CA SER A 62 7.71 -1.33 11.50
C SER A 62 7.71 0.01 10.75
N VAL A 63 8.27 1.09 11.32
CA VAL A 63 8.39 2.39 10.66
C VAL A 63 9.40 2.31 9.51
N VAL A 64 10.55 1.66 9.73
CA VAL A 64 11.55 1.41 8.68
C VAL A 64 10.95 0.58 7.56
N GLN A 65 10.26 -0.52 7.90
CA GLN A 65 9.59 -1.38 6.91
C GLN A 65 8.54 -0.59 6.12
N MET A 66 7.71 0.21 6.78
CA MET A 66 6.67 1.02 6.12
C MET A 66 7.29 2.05 5.17
N LYS A 67 8.33 2.78 5.61
CA LYS A 67 9.04 3.74 4.75
C LYS A 67 9.70 3.06 3.56
N THR A 68 10.25 1.87 3.77
CA THR A 68 10.80 1.03 2.70
C THR A 68 9.75 0.70 1.65
N CYS A 69 8.53 0.29 2.06
CA CYS A 69 7.41 0.07 1.12
C CYS A 69 7.06 1.34 0.32
N GLN A 70 7.01 2.52 0.97
CA GLN A 70 6.71 3.79 0.29
C GLN A 70 7.77 4.15 -0.76
N LEU A 71 9.04 3.94 -0.44
CA LEU A 71 10.14 4.18 -1.38
C LEU A 71 10.10 3.18 -2.54
N LEU A 72 9.86 1.90 -2.26
CA LEU A 72 9.72 0.87 -3.30
C LEU A 72 8.54 1.13 -4.22
N HIS A 73 7.44 1.69 -3.72
CA HIS A 73 6.30 2.09 -4.55
C HIS A 73 6.71 3.06 -5.67
N SER A 74 7.55 4.03 -5.35
CA SER A 74 8.07 4.97 -6.36
C SER A 74 9.03 4.30 -7.37
N ILE A 75 9.82 3.31 -6.93
CA ILE A 75 10.73 2.56 -7.82
C ILE A 75 9.95 1.61 -8.74
N PHE A 76 8.94 0.91 -8.23
CA PHE A 76 8.11 -0.02 -9.02
C PHE A 76 7.34 0.70 -10.13
N GLN A 77 6.92 1.94 -9.86
CA GLN A 77 6.23 2.79 -10.82
C GLN A 77 7.17 3.51 -11.81
N TYR A 78 8.49 3.32 -11.68
CA TYR A 78 9.43 3.96 -12.59
C TYR A 78 9.26 3.42 -14.02
N PRO A 79 9.11 4.28 -15.04
CA PRO A 79 8.67 3.88 -16.38
C PRO A 79 9.69 3.08 -17.17
N LYS A 80 10.94 2.94 -16.69
CA LYS A 80 11.99 2.16 -17.36
C LYS A 80 12.12 0.78 -16.73
N PRO A 81 11.77 -0.32 -17.44
CA PRO A 81 11.85 -1.68 -16.91
C PRO A 81 13.24 -2.09 -16.43
N ALA A 82 14.30 -1.60 -17.09
CA ALA A 82 15.69 -1.85 -16.68
C ALA A 82 16.01 -1.39 -15.24
N ILE A 83 15.21 -0.46 -14.71
CA ILE A 83 15.28 0.00 -13.33
C ILE A 83 14.23 -0.66 -12.46
N SER A 84 12.96 -0.67 -12.85
CA SER A 84 11.88 -1.17 -11.96
C SER A 84 11.87 -2.69 -11.81
N TYR A 85 12.09 -3.46 -12.89
CA TYR A 85 11.89 -4.91 -12.89
C TYR A 85 12.84 -5.66 -11.96
N PRO A 86 14.15 -5.33 -11.87
CA PRO A 86 15.05 -5.97 -10.91
C PRO A 86 14.57 -5.85 -9.46
N TYR A 87 14.05 -4.69 -9.04
CA TYR A 87 13.52 -4.51 -7.68
C TYR A 87 12.19 -5.25 -7.50
N ILE A 88 11.31 -5.24 -8.51
CA ILE A 88 10.05 -6.00 -8.48
C ILE A 88 10.34 -7.49 -8.29
N TYR A 89 11.17 -8.09 -9.15
CA TYR A 89 11.46 -9.52 -9.10
C TYR A 89 12.18 -9.95 -7.82
N SER A 90 13.04 -9.09 -7.26
CA SER A 90 13.78 -9.41 -6.05
C SER A 90 12.99 -9.18 -4.76
N LEU A 91 11.99 -8.29 -4.74
CA LEU A 91 11.38 -7.81 -3.48
C LEU A 91 9.86 -8.05 -3.39
N ALA A 92 9.15 -8.28 -4.50
CA ALA A 92 7.70 -8.43 -4.45
C ALA A 92 7.24 -9.63 -3.60
N SER A 93 7.97 -10.75 -3.62
CA SER A 93 7.65 -11.91 -2.80
C SER A 93 7.78 -11.61 -1.31
N SER A 94 8.80 -10.87 -0.89
CA SER A 94 8.99 -10.47 0.51
C SER A 94 7.82 -9.64 1.03
N ILE A 95 7.23 -8.77 0.20
CA ILE A 95 6.04 -7.99 0.56
C ILE A 95 4.82 -8.90 0.73
N VAL A 96 4.61 -9.86 -0.18
CA VAL A 96 3.51 -10.82 -0.09
C VAL A 96 3.64 -11.67 1.18
N GLU A 97 4.82 -12.22 1.45
CA GLU A 97 5.10 -13.00 2.66
C GLU A 97 4.83 -12.20 3.92
N LYS A 98 5.26 -10.93 3.95
CA LYS A 98 5.01 -10.02 5.08
C LYS A 98 3.52 -9.81 5.33
N LEU A 99 2.73 -9.54 4.29
CA LEU A 99 1.28 -9.36 4.43
C LEU A 99 0.58 -10.64 4.89
N GLN A 100 1.03 -11.81 4.42
CA GLN A 100 0.51 -13.10 4.88
C GLN A 100 0.85 -13.39 6.34
N GLU A 101 2.03 -12.99 6.80
CA GLU A 101 2.39 -13.05 8.22
C GLU A 101 1.45 -12.16 9.06
N MET A 102 1.24 -10.92 8.61
CA MET A 102 0.39 -9.95 9.29
C MET A 102 -1.08 -10.36 9.33
N ASP A 103 -1.58 -11.08 8.33
CA ASP A 103 -2.93 -11.66 8.38
C ASP A 103 -3.10 -12.64 9.55
N ARG A 104 -2.09 -13.47 9.82
CA ARG A 104 -2.15 -14.50 10.88
C ARG A 104 -2.19 -13.91 12.28
N ARG A 105 -1.40 -12.86 12.52
CA ARG A 105 -1.24 -12.26 13.86
C ARG A 105 -2.10 -11.01 14.09
N ARG A 106 -2.57 -10.37 13.01
CA ARG A 106 -3.17 -9.02 12.97
C ARG A 106 -2.19 -7.92 13.41
N PRO A 107 -2.34 -6.68 12.92
CA PRO A 107 -1.53 -5.55 13.37
C PRO A 107 -1.86 -5.21 14.83
N GLY A 108 -0.83 -5.01 15.65
CA GLY A 108 -0.95 -4.63 17.05
C GLY A 108 -1.05 -3.12 17.27
N ASP A 109 -0.50 -2.31 16.36
CA ASP A 109 -0.42 -0.87 16.49
C ASP A 109 -0.60 -0.12 15.16
N ALA A 110 -0.53 1.22 15.23
CA ALA A 110 -0.71 2.09 14.07
C ALA A 110 0.43 1.99 13.04
N ALA A 111 1.67 1.71 13.47
CA ALA A 111 2.80 1.58 12.55
C ALA A 111 2.66 0.30 11.72
N GLU A 112 2.26 -0.79 12.36
CA GLU A 112 1.95 -2.05 11.68
C GLU A 112 0.75 -1.92 10.73
N LEU A 113 -0.31 -1.20 11.14
CA LEU A 113 -1.42 -0.90 10.23
C LEU A 113 -0.95 -0.16 8.98
N GLN A 114 -0.11 0.87 9.14
CA GLN A 114 0.43 1.60 7.99
C GLN A 114 1.31 0.71 7.13
N LEU A 115 2.13 -0.15 7.72
CA LEU A 115 2.92 -1.14 6.99
C LEU A 115 2.04 -2.06 6.12
N CYS A 116 0.93 -2.58 6.67
CA CYS A 116 -0.05 -3.36 5.90
C CYS A 116 -0.57 -2.56 4.70
N GLN A 117 -1.02 -1.32 4.95
CA GLN A 117 -1.63 -0.47 3.93
C GLN A 117 -0.63 -0.14 2.81
N GLU A 118 0.61 0.20 3.15
CA GLU A 118 1.66 0.48 2.16
C GLU A 118 2.09 -0.77 1.39
N GLY A 119 2.14 -1.93 2.04
CA GLY A 119 2.36 -3.21 1.35
C GLY A 119 1.26 -3.53 0.33
N ILE A 120 -0.01 -3.32 0.70
CA ILE A 120 -1.15 -3.51 -0.21
C ILE A 120 -1.07 -2.54 -1.39
N LYS A 121 -0.85 -1.23 -1.14
CA LYS A 121 -0.68 -0.22 -2.20
C LYS A 121 0.45 -0.58 -3.16
N LEU A 122 1.55 -1.13 -2.63
CA LEU A 122 2.68 -1.58 -3.44
C LEU A 122 2.29 -2.74 -4.38
N LEU A 123 1.50 -3.70 -3.90
CA LEU A 123 0.96 -4.78 -4.75
C LEU A 123 -0.06 -4.26 -5.77
N GLU A 124 -0.89 -3.28 -5.42
CA GLU A 124 -1.79 -2.61 -6.37
C GLU A 124 -1.03 -1.83 -7.46
N ALA A 125 0.07 -1.17 -7.09
CA ALA A 125 0.97 -0.53 -8.03
C ALA A 125 1.56 -1.56 -9.00
N LEU A 126 1.95 -2.73 -8.50
CA LEU A 126 2.45 -3.83 -9.34
C LEU A 126 1.40 -4.28 -10.38
N VAL A 127 0.13 -4.45 -9.97
CA VAL A 127 -0.98 -4.75 -10.90
C VAL A 127 -1.12 -3.66 -11.97
N THR A 128 -0.90 -2.40 -11.59
CA THR A 128 -1.05 -1.26 -12.49
C THR A 128 0.05 -1.19 -13.55
N VAL A 129 1.30 -1.46 -13.16
CA VAL A 129 2.47 -1.37 -14.06
C VAL A 129 2.70 -2.63 -14.86
N ALA A 130 2.16 -3.77 -14.44
CA ALA A 130 2.31 -5.03 -15.17
C ALA A 130 1.64 -4.99 -16.54
N ASP A 131 2.19 -5.75 -17.48
CA ASP A 131 1.61 -6.01 -18.79
C ASP A 131 0.23 -6.68 -18.65
N GLU A 132 -0.69 -6.37 -19.58
CA GLU A 132 -2.09 -6.81 -19.52
C GLU A 132 -2.25 -8.33 -19.29
N GLU A 133 -1.37 -9.13 -19.89
CA GLU A 133 -1.37 -10.59 -19.77
C GLU A 133 -1.12 -11.08 -18.33
N HIS A 134 -0.35 -10.33 -17.54
CA HIS A 134 0.02 -10.68 -16.17
C HIS A 134 -0.94 -10.10 -15.12
N ARG A 135 -1.70 -9.05 -15.45
CA ARG A 135 -2.57 -8.35 -14.48
C ARG A 135 -3.61 -9.26 -13.85
N ALA A 136 -4.23 -10.12 -14.64
CA ALA A 136 -5.25 -11.04 -14.15
C ALA A 136 -4.69 -11.98 -13.07
N GLN A 137 -3.48 -12.49 -13.26
CA GLN A 137 -2.80 -13.36 -12.31
C GLN A 137 -2.41 -12.60 -11.03
N LEU A 138 -1.88 -11.38 -11.16
CA LEU A 138 -1.53 -10.55 -10.00
C LEU A 138 -2.76 -10.19 -9.15
N VAL A 139 -3.89 -9.85 -9.80
CA VAL A 139 -5.16 -9.62 -9.10
C VAL A 139 -5.63 -10.89 -8.41
N ALA A 140 -5.52 -12.06 -9.05
CA ALA A 140 -5.88 -13.33 -8.42
C ALA A 140 -5.04 -13.63 -7.17
N CYS A 141 -3.78 -13.18 -7.13
CA CYS A 141 -2.92 -13.27 -5.94
C CYS A 141 -3.27 -12.24 -4.85
N LEU A 142 -3.67 -11.02 -5.24
CA LEU A 142 -4.01 -9.94 -4.31
C LEU A 142 -5.35 -10.16 -3.59
N LEU A 143 -6.35 -10.72 -4.28
CA LEU A 143 -7.69 -10.90 -3.71
C LEU A 143 -7.71 -11.72 -2.41
N PRO A 144 -7.06 -12.89 -2.31
CA PRO A 144 -6.99 -13.65 -1.05
C PRO A 144 -6.36 -12.86 0.11
N ILE A 145 -5.34 -12.04 -0.17
CA ILE A 145 -4.67 -11.21 0.84
C ILE A 145 -5.62 -10.14 1.37
N LEU A 146 -6.33 -9.43 0.48
CA LEU A 146 -7.31 -8.42 0.91
C LEU A 146 -8.46 -9.04 1.70
N ILE A 147 -8.98 -10.18 1.24
CA ILE A 147 -10.12 -10.86 1.89
C ILE A 147 -9.73 -11.40 3.27
N SER A 148 -8.47 -11.83 3.46
CA SER A 148 -8.03 -12.35 4.73
C SER A 148 -8.00 -11.29 5.84
N PHE A 149 -7.85 -10.01 5.49
CA PHE A 149 -7.99 -8.86 6.39
C PHE A 149 -9.43 -8.49 6.74
N LEU A 150 -10.43 -9.09 6.09
CA LEU A 150 -11.81 -8.81 6.39
C LEU A 150 -12.27 -9.48 7.69
N LEU A 151 -13.08 -8.77 8.44
CA LEU A 151 -13.76 -9.24 9.64
C LEU A 151 -15.23 -9.55 9.29
N ASP A 152 -15.79 -10.54 9.98
CA ASP A 152 -17.25 -10.75 9.98
C ASP A 152 -17.94 -9.84 11.02
N GLU A 153 -19.28 -9.84 11.03
CA GLU A 153 -20.11 -9.03 11.94
C GLU A 153 -19.77 -9.24 13.43
N ASN A 154 -19.47 -10.47 13.82
CA ASN A 154 -19.18 -10.83 15.21
C ASN A 154 -17.79 -10.33 15.64
N ALA A 155 -16.80 -10.50 14.76
CA ALA A 155 -15.43 -10.03 14.99
C ALA A 155 -15.35 -8.50 14.93
N LEU A 156 -16.13 -7.86 14.07
CA LEU A 156 -16.14 -6.41 13.91
C LEU A 156 -16.55 -5.71 15.21
N GLY A 157 -17.58 -6.22 15.90
CA GLY A 157 -18.07 -5.66 17.16
C GLY A 157 -17.05 -5.63 18.31
N SER A 158 -16.04 -6.50 18.28
CA SER A 158 -15.00 -6.61 19.31
C SER A 158 -13.61 -6.18 18.83
N ALA A 159 -13.48 -5.76 17.56
CA ALA A 159 -12.20 -5.39 16.97
C ALA A 159 -11.64 -4.07 17.52
N THR A 160 -10.32 -4.00 17.63
CA THR A 160 -9.60 -2.75 17.91
C THR A 160 -9.79 -1.76 16.76
N SER A 161 -9.57 -0.47 17.03
CA SER A 161 -9.60 0.58 16.00
C SER A 161 -8.62 0.30 14.86
N VAL A 162 -7.45 -0.26 15.19
CA VAL A 162 -6.39 -0.64 14.24
C VAL A 162 -6.90 -1.72 13.27
N THR A 163 -7.41 -2.83 13.79
CA THR A 163 -7.89 -3.94 12.94
C THR A 163 -9.14 -3.54 12.15
N ARG A 164 -10.02 -2.72 12.72
CA ARG A 164 -11.18 -2.16 12.01
C ARG A 164 -10.74 -1.26 10.85
N SER A 165 -9.75 -0.39 11.06
CA SER A 165 -9.22 0.45 9.99
C SER A 165 -8.60 -0.36 8.85
N LEU A 166 -7.93 -1.48 9.16
CA LEU A 166 -7.40 -2.38 8.13
C LEU A 166 -8.53 -3.08 7.37
N HIS A 167 -9.58 -3.52 8.06
CA HIS A 167 -10.79 -4.08 7.44
C HIS A 167 -11.44 -3.10 6.47
N ASP A 168 -11.68 -1.86 6.91
CA ASP A 168 -12.32 -0.83 6.10
C ASP A 168 -11.48 -0.52 4.85
N PHE A 169 -10.17 -0.39 5.02
CA PHE A 169 -9.23 -0.19 3.92
C PHE A 169 -9.27 -1.36 2.91
N ALA A 170 -9.17 -2.60 3.38
CA ALA A 170 -9.18 -3.77 2.51
C ALA A 170 -10.51 -3.94 1.77
N LEU A 171 -11.64 -3.68 2.45
CA LEU A 171 -12.97 -3.72 1.85
C LEU A 171 -13.12 -2.65 0.77
N GLN A 172 -12.68 -1.42 1.04
CA GLN A 172 -12.70 -0.34 0.06
C GLN A 172 -11.86 -0.70 -1.18
N THR A 173 -10.65 -1.23 -1.00
CA THR A 173 -9.80 -1.67 -2.11
C THR A 173 -10.47 -2.78 -2.93
N LEU A 174 -11.09 -3.78 -2.27
CA LEU A 174 -11.85 -4.83 -2.95
C LEU A 174 -13.01 -4.28 -3.77
N MET A 175 -13.72 -3.28 -3.25
CA MET A 175 -14.82 -2.63 -3.97
C MET A 175 -14.36 -1.86 -5.21
N GLN A 176 -13.12 -1.35 -5.23
CA GLN A 176 -12.53 -0.71 -6.41
C GLN A 176 -12.05 -1.74 -7.45
N ILE A 177 -11.42 -2.83 -7.00
CA ILE A 177 -10.88 -3.88 -7.87
C ILE A 177 -12.01 -4.71 -8.50
N GLY A 178 -13.07 -4.99 -7.75
CA GLY A 178 -14.16 -5.89 -8.14
C GLY A 178 -14.78 -5.59 -9.51
N PRO A 179 -15.25 -4.36 -9.77
CA PRO A 179 -15.81 -3.98 -11.07
C PRO A 179 -14.80 -4.06 -12.21
N ARG A 180 -13.54 -3.69 -11.96
CA ARG A 180 -12.48 -3.64 -12.98
C ARG A 180 -12.01 -5.02 -13.42
N TYR A 181 -11.98 -5.99 -12.49
CA TYR A 181 -11.49 -7.35 -12.73
C TYR A 181 -12.56 -8.40 -12.44
N SER A 182 -13.79 -8.14 -12.89
CA SER A 182 -14.98 -8.93 -12.52
C SER A 182 -14.88 -10.43 -12.87
N SER A 183 -14.25 -10.79 -13.98
CA SER A 183 -14.04 -12.19 -14.38
C SER A 183 -13.08 -12.92 -13.42
N VAL A 184 -11.94 -12.31 -13.11
CA VAL A 184 -10.95 -12.83 -12.15
C VAL A 184 -11.58 -12.97 -10.77
N PHE A 185 -12.30 -11.94 -10.33
CA PHE A 185 -12.98 -11.93 -9.04
C PHE A 185 -13.97 -13.10 -8.93
N LYS A 186 -14.83 -13.29 -9.93
CA LYS A 186 -15.77 -14.42 -9.99
C LYS A 186 -15.06 -15.77 -9.95
N ASN A 187 -13.98 -15.92 -10.70
CA ASN A 187 -13.21 -17.16 -10.73
C ASN A 187 -12.59 -17.50 -9.37
N VAL A 188 -11.99 -16.52 -8.69
CA VAL A 188 -11.42 -16.70 -7.34
C VAL A 188 -12.51 -17.04 -6.31
N MET A 189 -13.68 -16.37 -6.37
CA MET A 189 -14.79 -16.70 -5.47
C MET A 189 -15.39 -18.08 -5.76
N ALA A 190 -15.40 -18.50 -7.03
CA ALA A 190 -15.88 -19.84 -7.41
C ALA A 190 -14.90 -20.94 -6.97
N SER A 191 -13.60 -20.68 -6.97
CA SER A 191 -12.58 -21.65 -6.55
C SER A 191 -12.44 -21.78 -5.04
N SER A 192 -12.88 -20.79 -4.26
CA SER A 192 -12.82 -20.81 -2.79
C SER A 192 -14.11 -20.34 -2.13
N PRO A 193 -14.99 -21.28 -1.72
CA PRO A 193 -16.21 -20.96 -0.98
C PRO A 193 -15.94 -20.21 0.33
N ALA A 194 -14.80 -20.47 0.99
CA ALA A 194 -14.43 -19.81 2.24
C ALA A 194 -14.12 -18.32 2.04
N LEU A 195 -13.37 -17.97 0.97
CA LEU A 195 -13.10 -16.56 0.64
C LEU A 195 -14.39 -15.83 0.28
N LYS A 196 -15.27 -16.48 -0.48
CA LYS A 196 -16.58 -15.93 -0.85
C LYS A 196 -17.43 -15.64 0.38
N ALA A 197 -17.59 -16.62 1.28
CA ALA A 197 -18.39 -16.46 2.49
C ALA A 197 -17.87 -15.32 3.38
N ARG A 198 -16.54 -15.20 3.51
CA ARG A 198 -15.91 -14.13 4.29
C ARG A 198 -16.18 -12.74 3.71
N LEU A 199 -16.06 -12.61 2.39
CA LEU A 199 -16.39 -11.35 1.70
C LEU A 199 -17.87 -10.99 1.84
N GLU A 200 -18.77 -11.96 1.67
CA GLU A 200 -20.22 -11.73 1.80
C GLU A 200 -20.58 -11.28 3.22
N ALA A 201 -20.01 -11.92 4.26
CA ALA A 201 -20.20 -11.52 5.65
C ALA A 201 -19.69 -10.09 5.92
N ALA A 202 -18.51 -9.75 5.41
CA ALA A 202 -17.93 -8.41 5.53
C ALA A 202 -18.79 -7.33 4.86
N VAL A 203 -19.27 -7.59 3.64
CA VAL A 203 -20.14 -6.66 2.90
C VAL A 203 -21.47 -6.47 3.62
N LYS A 204 -22.06 -7.54 4.17
CA LYS A 204 -23.30 -7.48 4.93
C LYS A 204 -23.14 -6.64 6.20
N GLY A 205 -22.10 -6.91 6.99
CA GLY A 205 -21.80 -6.13 8.19
C GLY A 205 -21.55 -4.64 7.93
N ASN A 206 -20.90 -4.32 6.81
CA ASN A 206 -20.68 -2.93 6.40
C ASN A 206 -21.97 -2.22 5.92
N GLN A 207 -22.93 -2.93 5.33
CA GLN A 207 -24.23 -2.35 4.97
C GLN A 207 -25.09 -2.07 6.21
N GLU A 208 -25.00 -2.93 7.23
CA GLU A 208 -25.74 -2.76 8.48
C GLU A 208 -25.17 -1.60 9.32
N SER A 209 -23.84 -1.44 9.41
CA SER A 209 -23.21 -0.32 10.10
C SER A 209 -23.52 1.04 9.45
N VAL A 210 -23.46 1.13 8.12
CA VAL A 210 -23.78 2.37 7.38
C VAL A 210 -25.27 2.75 7.50
N ARG A 211 -26.16 1.77 7.71
CA ARG A 211 -27.59 2.03 7.95
C ARG A 211 -27.89 2.54 9.36
N VAL A 212 -27.02 2.30 10.34
CA VAL A 212 -27.19 2.74 11.73
C VAL A 212 -26.64 4.17 11.96
N ASP A 213 -25.79 4.69 11.06
CA ASP A 213 -25.28 6.08 11.07
C ASP A 213 -25.88 7.04 10.01
N PRO A 214 -27.21 7.27 9.93
CA PRO A 214 -27.75 8.38 9.13
C PRO A 214 -27.75 9.74 9.86
N SER A 215 -27.19 9.85 11.08
CA SER A 215 -27.27 11.07 11.89
C SER A 215 -26.06 12.02 11.78
N SER A 216 -25.64 12.39 10.57
CA SER A 216 -24.72 13.56 10.42
C SER A 216 -24.87 14.37 9.13
N LYS A 217 -25.94 14.18 8.33
CA LYS A 217 -26.25 15.03 7.17
C LYS A 217 -27.58 15.76 7.32
N GLN A 218 -27.71 16.57 8.36
CA GLN A 218 -28.65 17.70 8.41
C GLN A 218 -28.02 18.89 9.12
N ALA A 219 -26.93 19.41 8.55
CA ALA A 219 -26.44 20.75 8.85
C ALA A 219 -26.01 21.41 7.54
N LYS A 220 -26.90 22.25 7.00
CA LYS A 220 -26.72 23.35 6.02
C LYS A 220 -27.71 23.29 4.87
N ASN A 221 -28.87 23.89 5.10
CA ASN A 221 -29.49 24.80 4.14
C ASN A 221 -30.12 25.95 4.93
N LEU A 222 -29.25 26.81 5.48
CA LEU A 222 -29.64 28.17 5.85
C LEU A 222 -29.87 28.92 4.54
N GLY A 223 -31.13 29.22 4.25
CA GLY A 223 -31.56 30.01 3.10
C GLY A 223 -30.82 31.34 3.08
N ARG A 224 -29.97 31.51 2.07
CA ARG A 224 -29.24 32.76 1.82
C ARG A 224 -29.94 33.53 0.73
N ASN A 225 -31.05 34.19 1.08
CA ASN A 225 -31.71 35.18 0.23
C ASN A 225 -31.54 36.56 0.86
N SER A 226 -30.36 37.17 0.65
CA SER A 226 -30.16 38.60 0.89
C SER A 226 -29.94 39.28 -0.46
N SER A 227 -31.03 39.77 -1.04
CA SER A 227 -31.02 40.63 -2.22
C SER A 227 -30.46 42.00 -1.83
N ILE A 228 -29.24 42.30 -2.27
CA ILE A 228 -28.70 43.67 -2.24
C ILE A 228 -29.11 44.33 -3.55
N GLN A 229 -30.08 45.24 -3.50
CA GLN A 229 -30.42 46.12 -4.61
C GLN A 229 -29.51 47.36 -4.52
N LEU A 230 -28.57 47.49 -5.45
CA LEU A 230 -27.84 48.74 -5.66
C LEU A 230 -28.67 49.61 -6.63
N LYS A 231 -29.36 50.64 -6.12
CA LYS A 231 -29.94 51.71 -6.94
C LYS A 231 -28.86 52.77 -7.18
N THR A 232 -28.37 52.89 -8.40
CA THR A 232 -27.66 54.07 -8.87
C THR A 232 -28.55 54.79 -9.88
N SER A 233 -29.22 55.84 -9.42
CA SER A 233 -29.88 56.82 -10.29
C SER A 233 -28.86 57.91 -10.63
N PHE A 234 -28.56 58.10 -11.91
CA PHE A 234 -27.94 59.32 -12.41
C PHE A 234 -28.91 59.95 -13.42
N LEU A 235 -29.06 61.28 -13.28
CA LEU A 235 -29.92 62.24 -13.97
C LEU A 235 -31.35 62.38 -13.40
#